data_AF-A0A7Y3I5Z3-F1
#
_entry.id   AF-A0A7Y3I5Z3-F1
#
_cell.length_a   1.000
_cell.length_b   1.000
_cell.length_c   1.000
_cell.angle_alpha   90.00
_cell.angle_beta   90.00
_cell.angle_gamma   90.00
#
_symmetry.space_group_name_H-M   'P 1'
#
loop_
_entity.id
_entity.type
_entity.pdbx_description
1 polymer ?
#
loop_
_entity_poly.entity_id
_entity_poly.type
_entity_poly.pdbx_seq_one_letter_code
_entity_poly.pdbx_strand_id
1 'polypeptide(L)'
;TFQGTGVPCEVMTCVFFGESCCEEGKPRVLTMLYTGDDCSASSHSQGGAVECDDFGALLDTVYIISSDDDDPFVGDALVWFEGTVSVGEAYDIDAGNAGEDKLKSNTYIHILASEGGSVLQTVKFHTSCSQPVETGDQYGASLLIACLGEHESATALTEGEIAEPPTELTGPAVPDVDLTGDGAVDFNDLVRILAVWGTCPETCPEDLDGSGVVDYRDLLIVLTNWG
;
A
#
# COMPACT_ATOMS: atom_id res chain seq x y z
N THR A 1 -12.18 -17.18 26.86
CA THR A 1 -10.83 -17.70 26.59
C THR A 1 -10.56 -17.45 25.12
N PHE A 2 -9.96 -16.30 24.83
CA PHE A 2 -9.63 -15.85 23.48
C PHE A 2 -8.30 -16.50 23.09
N GLN A 3 -8.25 -17.17 21.94
CA GLN A 3 -7.02 -17.69 21.33
C GLN A 3 -7.05 -17.27 19.86
N GLY A 4 -6.63 -16.03 19.60
CA GLY A 4 -6.28 -15.58 18.26
C GLY A 4 -4.84 -15.98 18.00
N THR A 5 -4.62 -16.82 16.99
CA THR A 5 -3.29 -17.21 16.50
C THR A 5 -2.79 -16.09 15.59
N GLY A 6 -1.95 -15.21 16.14
CA GLY A 6 -1.22 -14.23 15.34
C GLY A 6 -0.26 -14.95 14.41
N VAL A 7 -0.53 -14.84 13.10
CA VAL A 7 0.43 -15.17 12.04
C VAL A 7 1.33 -13.93 11.89
N PRO A 8 2.66 -14.07 11.90
CA PRO A 8 3.54 -12.93 11.65
C PRO A 8 3.36 -12.45 10.21
N CYS A 9 3.06 -11.16 10.03
CA CYS A 9 2.96 -10.52 8.71
C CYS A 9 4.34 -10.53 8.02
N GLU A 10 4.48 -11.32 6.97
CA GLU A 10 5.53 -11.10 5.98
C GLU A 10 5.07 -10.00 5.02
N VAL A 11 5.98 -9.04 4.79
CA VAL A 11 5.85 -7.82 4.00
C VAL A 11 5.39 -8.09 2.56
N MET A 12 4.07 -8.07 2.32
CA MET A 12 3.36 -7.51 1.15
C MET A 12 1.92 -8.07 1.02
N THR A 13 1.60 -9.23 1.62
CA THR A 13 0.31 -9.92 1.40
C THR A 13 -0.69 -9.86 2.55
N CYS A 14 -0.63 -8.85 3.40
CA CYS A 14 -1.72 -8.51 4.33
C CYS A 14 -2.51 -7.27 3.86
N VAL A 15 -2.73 -7.11 2.55
CA VAL A 15 -3.67 -6.11 2.04
C VAL A 15 -5.05 -6.74 1.99
N PHE A 16 -5.77 -6.76 3.11
CA PHE A 16 -7.20 -7.04 3.09
C PHE A 16 -7.90 -5.82 2.52
N PHE A 17 -8.18 -5.78 1.21
CA PHE A 17 -8.96 -4.69 0.61
C PHE A 17 -10.34 -4.56 1.27
N GLY A 18 -10.71 -3.34 1.66
CA GLY A 18 -11.96 -3.04 2.34
C GLY A 18 -11.91 -3.22 3.87
N GLU A 19 -10.72 -3.35 4.46
CA GLU A 19 -10.56 -3.32 5.91
C GLU A 19 -10.60 -1.87 6.40
N SER A 20 -11.49 -1.63 7.37
CA SER A 20 -11.61 -0.33 8.03
C SER A 20 -10.42 -0.10 8.94
N CYS A 21 -9.71 1.00 8.75
CA CYS A 21 -8.58 1.42 9.61
C CYS A 21 -9.00 1.86 11.02
N CYS A 22 -10.26 1.60 11.38
CA CYS A 22 -10.86 1.95 12.65
C CYS A 22 -11.26 0.75 13.51
N GLU A 23 -10.98 -0.48 13.06
CA GLU A 23 -11.30 -1.70 13.84
C GLU A 23 -10.59 -1.71 15.19
N GLU A 24 -9.31 -1.32 15.24
CA GLU A 24 -8.49 -1.26 16.46
C GLU A 24 -8.27 0.17 16.96
N GLY A 25 -9.29 1.01 16.85
CA GLY A 25 -9.27 2.41 17.31
C GLY A 25 -8.88 3.40 16.20
N LYS A 26 -8.62 4.65 16.55
CA LYS A 26 -8.33 5.68 15.53
C LYS A 26 -7.04 5.32 14.75
N PRO A 27 -6.96 5.56 13.42
CA PRO A 27 -5.75 5.33 12.66
C PRO A 27 -4.52 6.01 13.28
N ARG A 28 -3.46 5.23 13.45
CA ARG A 28 -2.13 5.69 13.87
C ARG A 28 -1.14 5.66 12.72
N VAL A 29 -1.12 4.55 11.98
CA VAL A 29 -0.25 4.35 10.82
C VAL A 29 -1.12 4.11 9.59
N LEU A 30 -0.80 4.78 8.49
CA LEU A 30 -1.31 4.46 7.16
C LEU A 30 -0.13 4.15 6.25
N THR A 31 -0.09 2.94 5.70
CA THR A 31 0.89 2.54 4.70
C THR A 31 0.31 2.81 3.32
N MET A 32 0.92 3.76 2.62
CA MET A 32 0.50 4.22 1.31
C MET A 32 1.47 3.70 0.24
N LEU A 33 0.95 3.25 -0.90
CA LEU A 33 1.72 2.96 -2.10
C LEU A 33 1.68 4.18 -3.02
N TYR A 34 2.84 4.70 -3.44
CA TYR A 34 2.90 5.75 -4.43
C TYR A 34 2.69 5.17 -5.83
N THR A 35 1.58 5.51 -6.49
CA THR A 35 1.21 4.98 -7.81
C THR A 35 1.69 5.86 -8.96
N GLY A 36 1.94 7.15 -8.69
CA GLY A 36 2.25 8.15 -9.72
C GLY A 36 1.03 8.65 -10.51
N ASP A 37 -0.19 8.26 -10.13
CA ASP A 37 -1.42 8.68 -10.79
C ASP A 37 -1.87 10.09 -10.40
N ASP A 38 -2.59 10.77 -11.28
CA ASP A 38 -3.17 12.09 -11.00
C ASP A 38 -4.48 11.98 -10.19
N CYS A 39 -5.08 13.12 -9.84
CA CYS A 39 -6.32 13.15 -9.05
C CYS A 39 -7.51 12.43 -9.71
N SER A 40 -7.47 12.17 -11.03
CA SER A 40 -8.54 11.46 -11.74
C SER A 40 -8.61 9.97 -11.39
N ALA A 41 -7.52 9.40 -10.85
CA ALA A 41 -7.49 8.03 -10.35
C ALA A 41 -8.07 7.88 -8.94
N SER A 42 -8.45 8.99 -8.28
CA SER A 42 -9.03 8.93 -6.93
C SER A 42 -10.30 8.07 -6.90
N SER A 43 -10.29 7.07 -6.03
CA SER A 43 -11.42 6.16 -5.80
C SER A 43 -11.43 5.78 -4.33
N HIS A 44 -12.40 6.29 -3.57
CA HIS A 44 -12.44 6.12 -2.13
C HIS A 44 -13.86 5.86 -1.64
N SER A 45 -13.98 5.21 -0.47
CA SER A 45 -15.27 4.93 0.16
C SER A 45 -15.76 6.05 1.09
N GLN A 46 -14.93 7.07 1.37
CA GLN A 46 -15.32 8.19 2.24
C GLN A 46 -16.48 9.03 1.66
N GLY A 47 -17.57 9.16 2.42
CA GLY A 47 -18.70 10.05 2.08
C GLY A 47 -18.45 11.54 2.36
N GLY A 48 -17.21 11.92 2.71
CA GLY A 48 -16.77 13.28 3.01
C GLY A 48 -16.09 13.95 1.82
N ALA A 49 -15.76 15.24 1.97
CA ALA A 49 -15.03 15.98 0.95
C ALA A 49 -13.53 15.63 1.03
N VAL A 50 -13.15 14.54 0.35
CA VAL A 50 -11.77 14.33 -0.07
C VAL A 50 -11.46 15.41 -1.10
N GLU A 51 -10.34 16.10 -0.91
CA GLU A 51 -9.87 17.14 -1.84
C GLU A 51 -8.56 16.65 -2.46
N CYS A 52 -8.43 16.79 -3.78
CA CYS A 52 -7.22 16.46 -4.53
C CYS A 52 -7.02 17.50 -5.61
N ASP A 53 -5.85 18.12 -5.64
CA ASP A 53 -5.47 19.14 -6.62
C ASP A 53 -4.12 18.78 -7.27
N ASP A 54 -4.09 18.81 -8.61
CA ASP A 54 -2.89 18.63 -9.42
C ASP A 54 -2.32 19.99 -9.86
N PHE A 55 -1.04 20.22 -9.59
CA PHE A 55 -0.30 21.44 -9.91
C PHE A 55 0.76 21.23 -11.00
N GLY A 56 1.09 19.97 -11.31
CA GLY A 56 2.04 19.58 -12.35
C GLY A 56 1.96 18.09 -12.66
N ALA A 57 2.72 17.66 -13.66
CA ALA A 57 2.87 16.22 -13.92
C ALA A 57 3.65 15.56 -12.79
N LEU A 58 3.16 14.41 -12.32
CA LEU A 58 3.86 13.57 -11.37
C LEU A 58 5.08 12.91 -12.03
N LEU A 59 6.07 12.58 -11.20
CA LEU A 59 7.37 12.04 -11.62
C LEU A 59 7.54 10.63 -11.05
N ASP A 60 8.40 9.82 -11.66
CA ASP A 60 8.71 8.48 -11.15
C ASP A 60 9.31 8.49 -9.74
N THR A 61 9.97 9.59 -9.36
CA THR A 61 10.54 9.81 -8.03
C THR A 61 10.19 11.22 -7.56
N VAL A 62 9.64 11.31 -6.37
CA VAL A 62 9.11 12.55 -5.77
C VAL A 62 9.55 12.69 -4.32
N TYR A 63 9.33 13.86 -3.72
CA TYR A 63 9.44 14.07 -2.28
C TYR A 63 8.04 14.22 -1.70
N ILE A 64 7.67 13.38 -0.74
CA ILE A 64 6.33 13.39 -0.13
C ILE A 64 6.45 13.95 1.29
N ILE A 65 5.54 14.85 1.66
CA ILE A 65 5.33 15.31 3.04
C ILE A 65 3.90 14.98 3.42
N SER A 66 3.71 14.28 4.54
CA SER A 66 2.38 14.01 5.12
C SER A 66 2.27 14.63 6.51
N SER A 67 1.22 15.42 6.74
CA SER A 67 1.03 16.18 7.98
C SER A 67 -0.43 16.50 8.29
N ASP A 68 -0.68 17.23 9.39
CA ASP A 68 -1.99 17.76 9.76
C ASP A 68 -2.33 19.13 9.17
N ASP A 69 -1.47 19.70 8.32
CA ASP A 69 -1.61 21.05 7.77
C ASP A 69 -1.64 21.10 6.23
N ASP A 70 -2.36 22.08 5.68
CA ASP A 70 -2.51 22.28 4.24
C ASP A 70 -1.31 23.02 3.60
N ASP A 71 -0.37 23.55 4.40
CA ASP A 71 0.90 24.10 3.93
C ASP A 71 2.07 23.15 4.26
N PRO A 72 2.72 22.52 3.25
CA PRO A 72 3.84 21.60 3.47
C PRO A 72 5.10 22.26 4.05
N PHE A 73 5.16 23.60 4.11
CA PHE A 73 6.32 24.35 4.58
C PHE A 73 6.08 25.07 5.91
N VAL A 74 4.92 24.85 6.54
CA VAL A 74 4.62 25.43 7.84
C VAL A 74 5.47 24.78 8.94
N GLY A 75 6.07 25.60 9.81
CA GLY A 75 7.09 25.13 10.76
C GLY A 75 6.55 24.47 12.03
N ASP A 76 5.25 24.52 12.28
CA ASP A 76 4.59 23.97 13.48
C ASP A 76 3.63 22.82 13.17
N ALA A 77 3.59 22.33 11.92
CA ALA A 77 2.86 21.14 11.53
C ALA A 77 3.40 19.88 12.23
N LEU A 78 2.50 18.95 12.51
CA LEU A 78 2.85 17.59 12.91
C LEU A 78 3.15 16.77 11.66
N VAL A 79 4.44 16.65 11.35
CA VAL A 79 4.92 15.84 10.22
C VAL A 79 4.95 14.37 10.61
N TRP A 80 4.20 13.54 9.88
CA TRP A 80 4.11 12.10 10.09
C TRP A 80 4.96 11.31 9.10
N PHE A 81 5.24 11.91 7.94
CA PHE A 81 6.18 11.38 6.96
C PHE A 81 6.82 12.54 6.20
N GLU A 82 8.12 12.43 5.95
CA GLU A 82 8.80 13.21 4.93
C GLU A 82 9.92 12.37 4.29
N GLY A 83 10.00 12.34 2.96
CA GLY A 83 11.00 11.52 2.30
C GLY A 83 10.87 11.45 0.80
N THR A 84 11.92 10.91 0.16
CA THR A 84 11.92 10.59 -1.27
C THR A 84 11.25 9.24 -1.48
N VAL A 85 10.30 9.17 -2.41
CA VAL A 85 9.52 7.96 -2.72
C VAL A 85 9.45 7.78 -4.23
N SER A 86 9.65 6.56 -4.71
CA SER A 86 9.52 6.21 -6.13
C SER A 86 8.20 5.48 -6.44
N VAL A 87 7.74 5.51 -7.68
CA VAL A 87 6.53 4.78 -8.10
C VAL A 87 6.67 3.30 -7.76
N GLY A 88 5.64 2.73 -7.11
CA GLY A 88 5.62 1.36 -6.60
C GLY A 88 6.24 1.20 -5.21
N GLU A 89 6.77 2.26 -4.61
CA GLU A 89 7.30 2.24 -3.25
C GLU A 89 6.21 2.59 -2.22
N ALA A 90 6.24 1.89 -1.10
CA ALA A 90 5.36 2.15 0.03
C ALA A 90 6.00 3.12 1.04
N TYR A 91 5.19 3.98 1.65
CA TYR A 91 5.62 4.89 2.71
C TYR A 91 4.58 4.94 3.84
N ASP A 92 5.07 5.13 5.07
CA ASP A 92 4.25 5.09 6.27
C ASP A 92 3.99 6.50 6.80
N ILE A 93 2.72 6.88 6.84
CA ILE A 93 2.23 8.05 7.57
C ILE A 93 2.02 7.61 9.03
N ASP A 94 3.02 7.78 9.88
CA ASP A 94 2.99 7.37 11.30
C ASP A 94 2.90 8.58 12.24
N ALA A 95 1.82 8.63 13.03
CA ALA A 95 1.64 9.61 14.10
C ALA A 95 2.81 9.62 15.10
N GLY A 96 3.48 8.48 15.30
CA GLY A 96 4.62 8.30 16.18
C GLY A 96 5.82 9.17 15.82
N ASN A 97 6.00 9.51 14.53
CA ASN A 97 7.07 10.41 14.07
C ASN A 97 6.89 11.84 14.61
N ALA A 98 5.65 12.24 14.90
CA ALA A 98 5.32 13.51 15.55
C ALA A 98 5.14 13.38 17.08
N GLY A 99 5.43 12.21 17.65
CA GLY A 99 5.22 11.94 19.08
C GLY A 99 3.75 11.77 19.49
N GLU A 100 2.88 11.40 18.55
CA GLU A 100 1.45 11.21 18.77
C GLU A 100 1.09 9.71 18.69
N ASP A 101 0.07 9.29 19.43
CA ASP A 101 -0.41 7.90 19.40
C ASP A 101 -1.45 7.66 18.29
N LYS A 102 -1.85 8.73 17.57
CA LYS A 102 -2.82 8.69 16.47
C LYS A 102 -2.75 9.91 15.56
N LEU A 103 -3.21 9.74 14.33
CA LEU A 103 -3.33 10.83 13.37
C LEU A 103 -4.38 11.84 13.83
N LYS A 104 -4.26 13.11 13.37
CA LYS A 104 -5.32 14.11 13.56
C LYS A 104 -6.53 13.77 12.68
N SER A 105 -7.57 14.61 12.68
CA SER A 105 -8.81 14.29 11.97
C SER A 105 -8.70 14.44 10.46
N ASN A 106 -7.78 15.28 10.00
CA ASN A 106 -7.44 15.46 8.60
C ASN A 106 -5.99 15.03 8.42
N THR A 107 -5.72 14.44 7.27
CA THR A 107 -4.38 14.14 6.79
C THR A 107 -4.20 14.81 5.45
N TYR A 108 -3.07 15.50 5.30
CA TYR A 108 -2.65 16.10 4.06
C TYR A 108 -1.44 15.34 3.52
N ILE A 109 -1.46 15.02 2.24
CA ILE A 109 -0.31 14.49 1.50
C ILE A 109 0.06 15.53 0.46
N HIS A 110 1.30 16.02 0.55
CA HIS A 110 1.88 16.95 -0.39
C HIS A 110 2.97 16.24 -1.18
N ILE A 111 2.83 16.18 -2.49
CA ILE A 111 3.82 15.58 -3.39
C ILE A 111 4.59 16.71 -4.07
N LEU A 112 5.90 16.73 -3.87
CA LEU A 112 6.81 17.75 -4.39
C LEU A 112 7.76 17.14 -5.42
N ALA A 113 8.22 17.96 -6.37
CA ALA A 113 9.19 17.51 -7.38
C ALA A 113 10.55 17.08 -6.79
N SER A 114 10.90 17.61 -5.62
CA SER A 114 12.11 17.27 -4.84
C SER A 114 11.98 17.92 -3.45
N GLU A 115 12.90 17.61 -2.53
CA GLU A 115 12.96 18.24 -1.20
C GLU A 115 13.00 19.77 -1.31
N GLY A 116 12.02 20.46 -0.71
CA GLY A 116 11.86 21.92 -0.82
C GLY A 116 11.50 22.43 -2.23
N GLY A 117 11.14 21.54 -3.15
CA GLY A 117 10.77 21.84 -4.53
C GLY A 117 9.33 22.35 -4.68
N SER A 118 8.88 22.47 -5.94
CA SER A 118 7.50 22.83 -6.24
C SER A 118 6.54 21.69 -5.90
N VAL A 119 5.38 22.03 -5.33
CA VAL A 119 4.26 21.11 -5.14
C VAL A 119 3.70 20.69 -6.52
N LEU A 120 3.50 19.39 -6.69
CA LEU A 120 2.97 18.73 -7.88
C LEU A 120 1.53 18.22 -7.66
N GLN A 121 1.21 17.74 -6.48
CA GLN A 121 -0.14 17.30 -6.09
C GLN A 121 -0.36 17.51 -4.59
N THR A 122 -1.58 17.89 -4.20
CA THR A 122 -2.01 17.90 -2.80
C THR A 122 -3.26 17.06 -2.64
N VAL A 123 -3.32 16.31 -1.56
CA VAL A 123 -4.46 15.48 -1.19
C VAL A 123 -4.83 15.78 0.26
N LYS A 124 -6.12 15.86 0.53
CA LYS A 124 -6.68 15.94 1.88
C LYS A 124 -7.78 14.89 2.03
N PHE A 125 -7.71 14.10 3.08
CA PHE A 125 -8.74 13.14 3.43
C PHE A 125 -8.92 13.08 4.96
N HIS A 126 -10.06 12.55 5.40
CA HIS A 126 -10.30 12.39 6.82
C HIS A 126 -9.69 11.09 7.32
N THR A 127 -9.04 11.15 8.47
CA THR A 127 -8.48 10.01 9.22
C THR A 127 -9.26 9.82 10.52
N SER A 128 -10.58 9.77 10.41
CA SER A 128 -11.51 9.71 11.55
C SER A 128 -12.51 8.56 11.41
N CYS A 129 -12.91 7.95 12.52
CA CYS A 129 -13.82 6.80 12.48
C CYS A 129 -15.30 7.15 12.25
N SER A 130 -15.64 8.43 12.08
CA SER A 130 -16.96 8.82 11.58
C SER A 130 -17.10 8.63 10.07
N GLN A 131 -15.98 8.65 9.35
CA GLN A 131 -15.87 8.39 7.91
C GLN A 131 -14.58 7.56 7.73
N PRO A 132 -14.65 6.25 8.05
CA PRO A 132 -13.47 5.41 8.11
C PRO A 132 -12.77 5.39 6.75
N VAL A 133 -11.44 5.30 6.83
CA VAL A 133 -10.57 5.05 5.69
C VAL A 133 -10.48 3.54 5.54
N GLU A 134 -10.56 3.04 4.31
CA GLU A 134 -10.49 1.62 4.02
C GLU A 134 -9.29 1.32 3.13
N THR A 135 -8.57 0.25 3.43
CA THR A 135 -7.53 -0.26 2.54
C THR A 135 -8.11 -0.51 1.14
N GLY A 136 -7.38 -0.13 0.11
CA GLY A 136 -7.88 -0.07 -1.26
C GLY A 136 -8.37 1.31 -1.69
N ASP A 137 -8.58 2.25 -0.77
CA ASP A 137 -8.87 3.63 -1.14
C ASP A 137 -7.67 4.27 -1.84
N GLN A 138 -7.90 4.83 -3.03
CA GLN A 138 -6.95 5.61 -3.79
C GLN A 138 -7.24 7.11 -3.65
N TYR A 139 -6.24 7.86 -3.20
CA TYR A 139 -6.27 9.31 -3.03
C TYR A 139 -5.21 9.95 -3.93
N GLY A 140 -5.60 10.39 -5.13
CA GLY A 140 -4.66 10.81 -6.17
C GLY A 140 -3.60 9.74 -6.43
N ALA A 141 -2.33 10.10 -6.23
CA ALA A 141 -1.20 9.20 -6.42
C ALA A 141 -0.92 8.24 -5.27
N SER A 142 -1.75 8.23 -4.22
CA SER A 142 -1.50 7.48 -2.98
C SER A 142 -2.59 6.44 -2.76
N LEU A 143 -2.24 5.15 -2.87
CA LEU A 143 -3.14 4.03 -2.60
C LEU A 143 -2.92 3.52 -1.17
N LEU A 144 -3.96 3.47 -0.36
CA LEU A 144 -3.87 2.90 0.98
C LEU A 144 -3.81 1.38 0.91
N ILE A 145 -2.70 0.78 1.33
CA ILE A 145 -2.50 -0.68 1.27
C ILE A 145 -2.51 -1.34 2.65
N ALA A 146 -2.22 -0.61 3.71
CA ALA A 146 -2.35 -1.12 5.08
C ALA A 146 -2.56 0.02 6.09
N CYS A 147 -3.04 -0.31 7.28
CA CYS A 147 -3.15 0.63 8.37
C CYS A 147 -3.12 -0.06 9.72
N LEU A 148 -2.73 0.70 10.75
CA LEU A 148 -2.69 0.24 12.15
C LEU A 148 -3.43 1.24 13.04
N GLY A 149 -4.20 0.72 13.98
CA GLY A 149 -4.95 1.50 14.97
C GLY A 149 -4.12 1.95 16.17
N GLU A 150 -4.60 2.95 16.92
CA GLU A 150 -3.96 3.45 18.17
C GLU A 150 -3.87 2.38 19.28
N HIS A 151 -4.64 1.30 19.20
CA HIS A 151 -4.58 0.18 20.14
C HIS A 151 -3.65 -0.94 19.70
N GLU A 152 -3.11 -0.86 18.49
CA GLU A 152 -2.11 -1.78 17.99
C GLU A 152 -0.71 -1.22 18.28
N SER A 153 0.13 -2.05 18.91
CA SER A 153 1.53 -1.69 19.04
C SER A 153 2.19 -1.85 17.68
N ALA A 154 2.60 -0.72 17.09
CA ALA A 154 3.56 -0.68 16.00
C ALA A 154 4.88 -1.28 16.52
N THR A 155 4.95 -2.61 16.51
CA THR A 155 6.21 -3.31 16.71
C THR A 155 6.95 -3.07 15.41
N ALA A 156 7.87 -2.11 15.46
CA ALA A 156 8.64 -1.61 14.34
C ALA A 156 9.04 -2.75 13.39
N LEU A 157 8.69 -2.59 12.11
CA LEU A 157 9.38 -3.27 11.02
C LEU A 157 10.83 -2.76 11.04
N THR A 158 11.63 -3.30 11.96
CA THR A 158 13.06 -3.01 12.01
C THR A 158 13.69 -3.77 10.85
N GLU A 159 14.24 -3.01 9.89
CA GLU A 159 15.26 -3.52 8.99
C GLU A 159 16.37 -4.17 9.82
N GLY A 160 16.46 -5.50 9.73
CA GLY A 160 17.61 -6.25 10.21
C GLY A 160 17.33 -7.15 11.41
N GLU A 161 16.87 -8.37 11.12
CA GLU A 161 17.59 -9.53 11.63
C GLU A 161 17.59 -10.62 10.57
N ILE A 162 18.66 -10.64 9.78
CA ILE A 162 18.94 -11.73 8.84
C ILE A 162 19.33 -12.95 9.69
N ALA A 163 18.32 -13.67 10.19
CA ALA A 163 18.54 -15.01 10.71
C ALA A 163 18.80 -15.92 9.51
N GLU A 164 20.01 -16.48 9.47
CA GLU A 164 20.42 -17.53 8.52
C GLU A 164 19.31 -18.58 8.34
N PRO A 165 19.10 -19.10 7.12
CA PRO A 165 17.86 -19.77 6.76
C PRO A 165 17.73 -21.10 7.51
N PRO A 166 16.66 -21.32 8.31
CA PRO A 166 16.26 -22.66 8.64
C PRO A 166 15.52 -23.23 7.42
N THR A 167 16.20 -24.15 6.74
CA THR A 167 15.63 -25.06 5.75
C THR A 167 14.29 -25.64 6.22
N GLU A 168 13.27 -25.42 5.39
CA GLU A 168 11.96 -26.07 5.31
C GLU A 168 11.08 -26.10 6.57
N LEU A 169 9.88 -25.49 6.47
CA LEU A 169 8.58 -26.08 6.83
C LEU A 169 7.41 -25.08 6.60
N THR A 170 6.80 -25.19 5.40
CA THR A 170 5.36 -25.04 5.09
C THR A 170 4.54 -23.92 5.75
N GLY A 171 4.63 -22.70 5.22
CA GLY A 171 3.53 -21.71 5.16
C GLY A 171 2.81 -21.79 3.81
N PRO A 172 1.67 -21.09 3.57
CA PRO A 172 1.01 -21.12 2.26
C PRO A 172 2.01 -20.64 1.21
N ALA A 173 2.27 -21.51 0.23
CA ALA A 173 3.30 -21.29 -0.77
C ALA A 173 3.04 -19.97 -1.50
N VAL A 174 4.09 -19.18 -1.67
CA VAL A 174 4.16 -18.23 -2.79
C VAL A 174 3.63 -18.97 -4.02
N PRO A 175 2.62 -18.44 -4.75
CA PRO A 175 2.09 -19.14 -5.92
C PRO A 175 3.25 -19.38 -6.88
N ASP A 176 3.34 -20.62 -7.38
CA ASP A 176 4.40 -21.01 -8.30
C ASP A 176 4.23 -20.23 -9.60
N VAL A 177 5.03 -19.16 -9.74
CA VAL A 177 4.95 -18.22 -10.86
C VAL A 177 5.81 -18.68 -12.05
N ASP A 178 6.69 -19.67 -11.82
CA ASP A 178 7.35 -20.46 -12.86
C ASP A 178 6.37 -21.54 -13.36
N LEU A 179 5.41 -21.10 -14.15
CA LEU A 179 4.32 -21.92 -14.69
C LEU A 179 4.81 -22.98 -15.69
N THR A 180 6.06 -22.89 -16.12
CA THR A 180 6.70 -23.87 -17.00
C THR A 180 7.60 -24.86 -16.25
N GLY A 181 7.98 -24.54 -15.00
CA GLY A 181 8.86 -25.33 -14.15
C GLY A 181 10.30 -25.38 -14.64
N ASP A 182 10.75 -24.35 -15.38
CA ASP A 182 12.07 -24.32 -16.02
C ASP A 182 13.16 -23.62 -15.19
N GLY A 183 12.76 -23.09 -14.03
CA GLY A 183 13.62 -22.44 -13.04
C GLY A 183 13.85 -20.96 -13.29
N ALA A 184 13.11 -20.34 -14.21
CA ALA A 184 13.11 -18.91 -14.47
C ALA A 184 11.67 -18.38 -14.59
N VAL A 185 11.47 -17.09 -14.35
CA VAL A 185 10.20 -16.42 -14.62
C VAL A 185 10.39 -15.54 -15.83
N ASP A 186 9.98 -16.04 -17.00
CA ASP A 186 10.25 -15.38 -18.27
C ASP A 186 9.03 -15.33 -19.20
N PHE A 187 9.30 -15.02 -20.47
CA PHE A 187 8.28 -14.92 -21.49
C PHE A 187 7.45 -16.22 -21.66
N ASN A 188 8.03 -17.37 -21.36
CA ASN A 188 7.35 -18.67 -21.46
C ASN A 188 6.24 -18.80 -20.40
N ASP A 189 6.45 -18.25 -19.20
CA ASP A 189 5.44 -18.22 -18.13
C ASP A 189 4.37 -17.17 -18.41
N LEU A 190 4.74 -16.01 -18.97
CA LEU A 190 3.77 -15.02 -19.44
C LEU A 190 2.81 -15.60 -20.48
N VAL A 191 3.32 -16.43 -21.40
CA VAL A 191 2.50 -17.09 -22.42
C VAL A 191 1.51 -18.07 -21.80
N ARG A 192 1.80 -18.67 -20.64
CA ARG A 192 0.85 -19.53 -19.92
C ARG A 192 -0.38 -18.76 -19.45
N ILE A 193 -0.19 -17.61 -18.80
CA ILE A 193 -1.29 -16.73 -18.37
C ILE A 193 -2.17 -16.32 -19.55
N LEU A 194 -1.54 -15.85 -20.63
CA LEU A 194 -2.26 -15.41 -21.83
C LEU A 194 -3.01 -16.54 -22.56
N ALA A 195 -2.59 -17.79 -22.38
CA ALA A 195 -3.21 -18.94 -23.05
C ALA A 195 -4.52 -19.41 -22.40
N VAL A 196 -4.77 -19.07 -21.14
CA VAL A 196 -5.92 -19.56 -20.35
C VAL A 196 -6.80 -18.42 -19.83
N TRP A 197 -6.65 -17.23 -20.42
CA TRP A 197 -7.37 -16.02 -20.04
C TRP A 197 -8.90 -16.23 -19.96
N GLY A 198 -9.50 -15.82 -18.84
CA GLY A 198 -10.93 -16.00 -18.57
C GLY A 198 -11.20 -16.91 -17.39
N THR A 199 -12.35 -17.58 -17.38
CA THR A 199 -12.79 -18.37 -16.22
C THR A 199 -11.90 -19.58 -16.00
N CYS A 200 -11.56 -19.87 -14.74
CA CYS A 200 -10.77 -21.02 -14.32
C CYS A 200 -11.73 -22.09 -13.74
N PRO A 201 -12.23 -23.05 -14.55
CA PRO A 201 -13.31 -23.94 -14.14
C PRO A 201 -12.92 -25.08 -13.18
N GLU A 202 -11.62 -25.31 -12.95
CA GLU A 202 -11.02 -26.11 -11.86
C GLU A 202 -9.67 -25.46 -11.46
N THR A 203 -8.99 -25.90 -10.40
CA THR A 203 -7.68 -25.35 -10.00
C THR A 203 -6.73 -25.28 -11.21
N CYS A 204 -6.52 -24.09 -11.77
CA CYS A 204 -5.58 -23.85 -12.84
C CYS A 204 -4.35 -23.14 -12.27
N PRO A 205 -3.12 -23.57 -12.61
CA PRO A 205 -1.89 -22.95 -12.13
C PRO A 205 -1.79 -21.45 -12.46
N GLU A 206 -2.46 -21.03 -13.52
CA GLU A 206 -2.46 -19.65 -14.03
C GLU A 206 -3.34 -18.68 -13.23
N ASP A 207 -4.22 -19.17 -12.36
CA ASP A 207 -4.99 -18.38 -11.38
C ASP A 207 -4.13 -18.20 -10.13
N LEU A 208 -3.19 -17.26 -10.23
CA LEU A 208 -2.13 -17.03 -9.26
C LEU A 208 -2.64 -16.29 -8.02
N ASP A 209 -3.72 -15.51 -8.16
CA ASP A 209 -4.39 -14.83 -7.04
C ASP A 209 -5.55 -15.62 -6.43
N GLY A 210 -5.93 -16.76 -7.01
CA GLY A 210 -6.95 -17.67 -6.51
C GLY A 210 -8.38 -17.14 -6.63
N SER A 211 -8.61 -16.18 -7.54
CA SER A 211 -9.90 -15.52 -7.75
C SER A 211 -10.90 -16.38 -8.53
N GLY A 212 -10.47 -17.50 -9.12
CA GLY A 212 -11.27 -18.36 -10.00
C GLY A 212 -11.35 -17.85 -11.44
N VAL A 213 -10.56 -16.84 -11.79
CA VAL A 213 -10.42 -16.28 -13.14
C VAL A 213 -8.95 -15.96 -13.40
N VAL A 214 -8.48 -16.22 -14.62
CA VAL A 214 -7.16 -15.77 -15.09
C VAL A 214 -7.35 -14.44 -15.81
N ASP A 215 -6.90 -13.34 -15.21
CA ASP A 215 -7.04 -11.99 -15.76
C ASP A 215 -5.79 -11.10 -15.61
N TYR A 216 -5.99 -9.79 -15.68
CA TYR A 216 -4.88 -8.84 -15.61
C TYR A 216 -4.12 -8.92 -14.28
N ARG A 217 -4.78 -9.36 -13.20
CA ARG A 217 -4.18 -9.48 -11.86
C ARG A 217 -3.14 -10.60 -11.83
N ASP A 218 -3.42 -11.75 -12.44
CA ASP A 218 -2.44 -12.83 -12.59
C ASP A 218 -1.25 -12.43 -13.47
N LEU A 219 -1.52 -11.65 -14.51
CA LEU A 219 -0.45 -11.11 -15.37
C LEU A 219 0.49 -10.17 -14.59
N LEU A 220 -0.05 -9.32 -13.71
CA LEU A 220 0.78 -8.46 -12.85
C LEU A 220 1.64 -9.28 -11.88
N ILE A 221 1.15 -10.42 -11.40
CA ILE A 221 1.93 -11.32 -10.52
C ILE A 221 3.15 -11.89 -11.26
N VAL A 222 2.99 -12.34 -12.52
CA VAL A 222 4.13 -12.79 -13.35
C VAL A 222 5.12 -11.65 -13.62
N LEU A 223 4.64 -10.47 -14.00
CA LEU A 223 5.50 -9.34 -14.33
C LEU A 223 6.28 -8.77 -13.13
N THR A 224 5.71 -8.86 -11.93
CA THR A 224 6.37 -8.38 -10.70
C THR A 224 7.47 -9.34 -10.23
N ASN A 225 7.44 -10.60 -10.66
CA ASN A 225 8.41 -11.63 -10.31
C ASN A 225 9.37 -11.98 -11.47
N TRP A 226 9.44 -11.12 -12.49
CA TRP A 226 10.26 -11.35 -13.68
C TRP A 226 11.75 -11.42 -13.35
N GLY A 227 12.44 -12.46 -13.80
CA GLY A 227 13.86 -12.65 -13.51
C GLY A 227 14.37 -14.05 -13.76
#